data_AF-A0A966L350-F1
#
_entry.id   AF-A0A966L350-F1
#
_cell.length_a   1.000
_cell.length_b   1.000
_cell.length_c   1.000
_cell.angle_alpha   90.00
_cell.angle_beta   90.00
_cell.angle_gamma   90.00
#
_symmetry.space_group_name_H-M   'P 1'
#
loop_
_entity.id
_entity.type
_entity.pdbx_description
1 polymer ?
#
loop_
_entity_poly.entity_id
_entity_poly.type
_entity_poly.pdbx_seq_one_letter_code
_entity_poly.pdbx_strand_id
1 'polypeptide(L)'
;MKFTVRIGLIGASALALAACGDSDDASDEVVAEDVEIVSDDALSDVSEEPVEDDSVATPAPMPAPVEEDPAAIEERQAAEREKMQTDAEAAAAAADDVRAELDNMKTEN
;
A
#
# COMPACT_ATOMS: atom_id res chain seq x y z
N MET A 1 -36.34 3.20 2.82
CA MET A 1 -35.44 3.34 1.65
C MET A 1 -33.94 3.35 2.02
N LYS A 2 -33.53 2.80 3.19
CA LYS A 2 -32.11 2.76 3.62
C LYS A 2 -31.44 1.40 3.38
N PHE A 3 -32.23 0.35 3.15
CA PHE A 3 -31.73 -1.03 2.98
C PHE A 3 -31.19 -1.29 1.57
N THR A 4 -31.75 -0.63 0.56
CA THR A 4 -31.37 -0.81 -0.86
C THR A 4 -30.00 -0.21 -1.19
N VAL A 5 -29.58 0.84 -0.48
CA VAL A 5 -28.28 1.51 -0.70
C VAL A 5 -27.10 0.63 -0.24
N ARG A 6 -27.29 -0.19 0.80
CA ARG A 6 -26.22 -1.03 1.36
C ARG A 6 -25.89 -2.25 0.49
N ILE A 7 -26.87 -2.79 -0.24
CA ILE A 7 -26.66 -3.94 -1.15
C ILE A 7 -25.90 -3.50 -2.42
N GLY A 8 -26.09 -2.26 -2.87
CA GLY A 8 -25.41 -1.74 -4.07
C GLY A 8 -23.90 -1.59 -3.92
N LEU A 9 -23.41 -1.29 -2.70
CA LEU A 9 -21.98 -1.05 -2.47
C LEU A 9 -21.15 -2.35 -2.47
N ILE A 10 -21.74 -3.45 -2.01
CA ILE A 10 -21.08 -4.78 -2.01
C ILE A 10 -20.98 -5.36 -3.42
N GLY A 11 -21.97 -5.11 -4.28
CA GLY A 11 -21.98 -5.59 -5.67
C GLY A 11 -20.92 -4.92 -6.55
N ALA A 12 -20.64 -3.63 -6.33
CA ALA A 12 -19.64 -2.89 -7.10
C ALA A 12 -18.21 -3.42 -6.88
N SER A 13 -17.90 -3.87 -5.66
CA SER A 13 -16.61 -4.48 -5.32
C SER A 13 -16.39 -5.82 -6.04
N ALA A 14 -17.45 -6.64 -6.16
CA ALA A 14 -17.37 -7.93 -6.84
C ALA A 14 -17.15 -7.80 -8.36
N LEU A 15 -17.76 -6.80 -9.00
CA LEU A 15 -17.53 -6.50 -10.41
C LEU A 15 -16.14 -5.91 -10.67
N ALA A 16 -15.59 -5.13 -9.73
CA ALA A 16 -14.21 -4.63 -9.83
C ALA A 16 -13.16 -5.77 -9.67
N LEU A 17 -13.41 -6.76 -8.81
CA LEU A 17 -12.56 -7.96 -8.73
C LEU A 17 -12.69 -8.86 -9.96
N ALA A 18 -13.88 -8.98 -10.57
CA ALA A 18 -14.05 -9.77 -11.79
C ALA A 18 -13.40 -9.10 -13.03
N ALA A 19 -13.40 -7.77 -13.09
CA ALA A 19 -12.74 -7.02 -14.18
C ALA A 19 -11.22 -6.85 -13.99
N CYS A 20 -10.70 -7.05 -12.78
CA CYS A 20 -9.27 -7.08 -12.47
C CYS A 20 -8.76 -8.51 -12.14
N GLY A 21 -9.62 -9.52 -12.34
CA GLY A 21 -9.40 -10.92 -11.95
C GLY A 21 -9.69 -11.90 -13.07
N ASP A 22 -9.75 -11.43 -14.31
CA ASP A 22 -9.52 -12.25 -15.50
C ASP A 22 -8.00 -12.27 -15.73
N SER A 23 -7.29 -12.89 -14.78
CA SER A 23 -5.97 -13.43 -15.08
C SER A 23 -6.26 -14.75 -15.76
N ASP A 24 -6.39 -14.70 -17.09
CA ASP A 24 -6.06 -15.85 -17.93
C ASP A 24 -4.77 -16.44 -17.32
N ASP A 25 -4.83 -17.69 -16.88
CA ASP A 25 -3.70 -18.36 -16.25
C ASP A 25 -2.66 -18.58 -17.36
N ALA A 26 -1.87 -17.53 -17.64
CA ALA A 26 -0.84 -17.53 -18.65
C ALA A 26 0.38 -18.39 -18.25
N SER A 27 0.20 -19.26 -17.25
CA SER A 27 1.25 -20.14 -16.74
C SER A 27 1.24 -21.50 -17.45
N ASP A 28 0.20 -21.84 -18.22
CA ASP A 28 0.02 -23.19 -18.80
C ASP A 28 0.34 -23.30 -20.31
N GLU A 29 0.40 -22.19 -21.07
CA GLU A 29 0.69 -22.24 -22.51
C GLU A 29 2.17 -22.06 -22.92
N VAL A 30 3.08 -21.80 -21.96
CA VAL A 30 4.51 -21.69 -22.25
C VAL A 30 5.31 -22.59 -21.33
N VAL A 31 5.56 -23.83 -21.77
CA VAL A 31 6.74 -24.56 -21.29
C VAL A 31 7.94 -23.76 -21.76
N ALA A 32 8.56 -22.99 -20.86
CA ALA A 32 9.83 -22.35 -21.15
C ALA A 32 10.80 -23.45 -21.54
N GLU A 33 11.20 -23.51 -22.81
CA GLU A 33 12.34 -24.30 -23.20
C GLU A 33 13.54 -23.73 -22.43
N ASP A 34 14.12 -24.52 -21.53
CA ASP A 34 15.37 -24.17 -20.88
C ASP A 34 16.43 -24.04 -22.00
N VAL A 35 16.72 -22.79 -22.37
CA VAL A 35 17.85 -22.48 -23.23
C VAL A 35 19.09 -22.74 -22.39
N GLU A 36 19.61 -23.96 -22.47
CA GLU A 36 20.88 -24.45 -21.91
C GLU A 36 22.09 -23.76 -22.59
N ILE A 37 22.02 -22.45 -22.82
CA ILE A 37 23.20 -21.66 -23.12
C ILE A 37 23.83 -21.36 -21.77
N VAL A 38 24.94 -22.06 -21.50
CA VAL A 38 25.72 -21.83 -20.29
C VAL A 38 26.05 -20.34 -20.27
N SER A 39 25.54 -19.65 -19.25
CA SER A 39 25.70 -18.21 -19.07
C SER A 39 27.14 -17.84 -18.67
N ASP A 40 28.14 -18.64 -19.03
CA ASP A 40 29.55 -18.44 -18.69
C ASP A 40 30.03 -17.04 -19.13
N ASP A 41 29.49 -16.53 -20.24
CA ASP A 41 29.75 -15.15 -20.70
C ASP A 41 29.10 -14.09 -19.78
N ALA A 42 27.91 -14.36 -19.23
CA ALA A 42 27.25 -13.47 -18.27
C ALA A 42 27.84 -13.55 -16.84
N LEU A 43 28.51 -14.66 -16.51
CA LEU A 43 29.25 -14.85 -15.26
C LEU A 43 30.71 -14.39 -15.37
N SER A 44 31.16 -14.03 -16.57
CA SER A 44 32.50 -13.47 -16.76
C SER A 44 32.56 -12.08 -16.12
N ASP A 45 33.63 -11.83 -15.35
CA ASP A 45 33.84 -10.52 -14.75
C ASP A 45 33.96 -9.44 -15.83
N VAL A 46 33.20 -8.36 -15.68
CA VAL A 46 33.37 -7.16 -16.51
C VAL A 46 34.60 -6.42 -16.02
N SER A 47 35.71 -6.56 -16.75
CA SER A 47 36.98 -5.88 -16.44
C SER A 47 37.05 -4.45 -16.98
N GLU A 48 36.06 -4.04 -17.78
CA GLU A 48 35.99 -2.70 -18.36
C GLU A 48 35.52 -1.70 -17.30
N GLU A 49 36.28 -0.62 -17.13
CA GLU A 49 35.83 0.50 -16.30
C GLU A 49 34.64 1.19 -16.97
N PRO A 50 33.64 1.67 -16.20
CA PRO A 50 32.57 2.47 -16.77
C PRO A 50 33.13 3.67 -17.54
N VAL A 51 32.67 3.85 -18.79
CA VAL A 51 33.03 5.03 -19.58
C VAL A 51 32.33 6.25 -19.00
N GLU A 52 33.09 7.31 -18.70
CA GLU A 52 32.53 8.57 -18.24
C GLU A 52 31.73 9.24 -19.38
N ASP A 53 30.47 9.57 -19.11
CA ASP A 53 29.62 10.28 -20.06
C ASP A 53 29.88 11.79 -19.95
N ASP A 54 30.73 12.31 -20.85
CA ASP A 54 31.07 13.74 -20.95
C ASP A 54 29.85 14.65 -21.22
N SER A 55 28.71 14.07 -21.61
CA SER A 55 27.47 14.83 -21.81
C SER A 55 26.66 15.03 -20.52
N VAL A 56 27.00 14.32 -19.44
CA VAL A 56 26.35 14.48 -18.15
C VAL A 56 26.90 15.72 -17.46
N ALA A 57 26.03 16.72 -17.31
CA ALA A 57 26.33 17.87 -16.47
C ALA A 57 26.58 17.42 -15.01
N THR A 58 27.58 18.01 -14.36
CA THR A 58 27.84 17.78 -12.94
C THR A 58 26.55 17.91 -12.14
N PRO A 59 26.18 16.90 -11.31
CA PRO A 59 24.94 16.96 -10.56
C PRO A 59 24.94 18.19 -9.65
N ALA A 60 23.78 18.85 -9.56
CA ALA A 60 23.61 19.97 -8.66
C ALA A 60 23.96 19.54 -7.22
N PRO A 61 24.56 20.43 -6.41
CA PRO A 61 24.83 20.12 -5.02
C PRO A 61 23.52 19.70 -4.32
N MET A 62 23.62 18.68 -3.47
CA MET A 62 22.46 18.25 -2.69
C MET A 62 21.93 19.43 -1.87
N PRO A 63 20.59 19.59 -1.75
CA PRO A 63 20.01 20.61 -0.88
C PRO A 63 20.52 20.40 0.55
N ALA A 64 20.80 21.51 1.24
CA ALA A 64 21.19 21.46 2.64
C ALA A 64 20.08 20.79 3.47
N PRO A 65 20.43 20.05 4.54
CA PRO A 65 19.45 19.55 5.48
C PRO A 65 18.57 20.70 5.98
N VAL A 66 17.26 20.50 5.96
CA VAL A 66 16.33 21.44 6.58
C VAL A 66 16.51 21.31 8.09
N GLU A 67 16.95 22.38 8.74
CA GLU A 67 16.94 22.43 10.21
C GLU A 67 15.47 22.48 10.66
N GLU A 68 14.99 21.37 11.23
CA GLU A 68 13.67 21.32 11.83
C GLU A 68 13.71 21.96 13.23
N ASP A 69 12.77 22.89 13.48
CA ASP A 69 12.60 23.49 14.80
C ASP A 69 12.10 22.42 15.80
N PRO A 70 12.87 22.10 16.87
CA PRO A 70 12.45 21.09 17.85
C PRO A 70 11.12 21.44 18.51
N ALA A 71 10.77 22.72 18.63
CA ALA A 71 9.47 23.13 19.17
C ALA A 71 8.31 22.75 18.22
N ALA A 72 8.51 22.88 16.90
CA ALA A 72 7.52 22.49 15.91
C ALA A 72 7.33 20.96 15.83
N ILE A 73 8.38 20.19 16.14
CA ILE A 73 8.30 18.73 16.25
C ILE A 73 7.47 18.33 17.46
N GLU A 74 7.75 18.91 18.64
CA GLU A 74 7.00 18.66 19.88
C GLU A 74 5.51 19.02 19.73
N GLU A 75 5.19 20.17 19.12
CA GLU A 75 3.80 20.58 18.88
C GLU A 75 3.04 19.56 18.02
N ARG A 76 3.68 19.07 16.95
CA ARG A 76 3.09 18.04 16.07
C ARG A 76 2.84 16.73 16.82
N GLN A 77 3.79 16.30 17.63
CA GLN A 77 3.65 15.07 18.42
C GLN A 77 2.59 15.20 19.52
N ALA A 78 2.41 16.39 20.09
CA ALA A 78 1.32 16.66 21.03
C ALA A 78 -0.04 16.56 20.33
N ALA A 79 -0.19 17.17 19.16
CA ALA A 79 -1.41 17.10 18.36
C ALA A 79 -1.75 15.66 17.91
N GLU A 80 -0.74 14.87 17.52
CA GLU A 80 -0.94 13.45 17.17
C GLU A 80 -1.43 12.63 18.37
N ARG A 81 -0.87 12.84 19.57
CA ARG A 81 -1.33 12.14 20.78
C ARG A 81 -2.78 12.48 21.13
N GLU A 82 -3.16 13.74 21.02
CA GLU A 82 -4.55 14.19 21.25
C GLU A 82 -5.52 13.56 20.25
N LYS A 83 -5.13 13.54 18.97
CA LYS A 83 -5.91 12.88 17.91
C LYS A 83 -6.08 11.39 18.19
N MET A 84 -5.01 10.68 18.55
CA MET A 84 -5.07 9.25 18.87
C MET A 84 -6.01 8.96 20.04
N GLN A 85 -6.00 9.80 21.07
CA GLN A 85 -6.91 9.65 22.21
C GLN A 85 -8.37 9.84 21.78
N THR A 86 -8.65 10.88 20.99
CA THR A 86 -9.99 11.14 20.46
C THR A 86 -10.49 10.00 19.57
N ASP A 87 -9.63 9.52 18.67
CA ASP A 87 -9.94 8.41 17.77
C ASP A 87 -10.22 7.11 18.56
N ALA A 88 -9.47 6.85 19.64
CA ALA A 88 -9.67 5.69 20.50
C ALA A 88 -11.01 5.76 21.27
N GLU A 89 -11.36 6.93 21.81
CA GLU A 89 -12.65 7.15 22.48
C GLU A 89 -13.82 6.96 21.51
N ALA A 90 -13.71 7.50 20.29
CA ALA A 90 -14.72 7.32 19.25
C ALA A 90 -14.87 5.84 18.82
N ALA A 91 -13.76 5.12 18.69
CA ALA A 91 -13.77 3.70 18.36
C ALA A 91 -14.40 2.85 19.47
N ALA A 92 -14.13 3.18 20.74
CA ALA A 92 -14.74 2.50 21.87
C ALA A 92 -16.27 2.70 21.88
N ALA A 93 -16.75 3.93 21.70
CA ALA A 93 -18.17 4.23 21.62
C ALA A 93 -18.86 3.46 20.46
N ALA A 94 -18.24 3.47 19.27
CA ALA A 94 -18.77 2.72 18.13
C ALA A 94 -18.82 1.21 18.38
N ALA A 95 -17.83 0.64 19.09
CA ALA A 95 -17.83 -0.77 19.45
C ALA A 95 -18.94 -1.13 20.43
N ASP A 96 -19.24 -0.25 21.39
CA ASP A 96 -20.35 -0.43 22.33
C ASP A 96 -21.70 -0.36 21.62
N ASP A 97 -21.88 0.57 20.68
CA ASP A 97 -23.09 0.67 19.85
C ASP A 97 -23.33 -0.61 19.03
N VAL A 98 -22.28 -1.14 18.39
CA VAL A 98 -22.37 -2.40 17.62
C VAL A 98 -22.70 -3.58 18.54
N ARG A 99 -22.13 -3.61 19.74
CA ARG A 99 -22.43 -4.68 20.72
C ARG A 99 -23.88 -4.62 21.17
N ALA A 100 -24.41 -3.43 21.46
CA ALA A 100 -25.81 -3.25 21.84
C ALA A 100 -26.78 -3.72 20.73
N GLU A 101 -26.47 -3.40 19.46
CA GLU A 101 -27.27 -3.87 18.31
C GLU A 101 -27.25 -5.40 18.19
N LEU A 102 -26.07 -6.03 18.34
CA LEU A 102 -25.91 -7.49 18.29
C LEU A 102 -26.70 -8.21 19.41
N ASP A 103 -26.70 -7.64 20.62
CA ASP A 103 -27.43 -8.20 21.75
C ASP A 103 -28.95 -8.08 21.54
N ASN A 104 -29.43 -6.95 21.02
CA ASN A 104 -30.84 -6.79 20.63
C ASN A 104 -31.27 -7.83 19.58
N MET A 105 -30.47 -8.04 18.53
CA MET A 105 -30.75 -9.03 17.49
C MET A 105 -30.78 -10.48 18.01
N LYS A 106 -30.03 -10.78 19.09
CA LYS A 106 -30.06 -12.10 19.76
C LYS A 106 -31.31 -12.31 20.59
N THR A 107 -31.91 -11.26 21.14
CA THR A 107 -33.13 -11.37 21.96
C THR A 107 -34.42 -11.39 21.15
N GLU A 108 -34.39 -10.98 19.88
CA GLU A 108 -35.54 -10.96 18.96
C GLU A 108 -35.67 -12.24 18.09
N ASN A 109 -34.80 -13.24 18.27
CA ASN A 109 -34.83 -14.57 17.65
C ASN A 109 -35.11 -15.66 18.70
#